data_AF-A0AAN6H4S5-F1
#
_entry.id   AF-A0AAN6H4S5-F1
#
_cell.length_a   1.000
_cell.length_b   1.000
_cell.length_c   1.000
_cell.angle_alpha   90.00
_cell.angle_beta   90.00
_cell.angle_gamma   90.00
#
_symmetry.space_group_name_H-M   'P 1'
#
loop_
_entity.id
_entity.type
_entity.pdbx_description
1 polymer ?
#
loop_
_entity_poly.entity_id
_entity_poly.type
_entity_poly.pdbx_seq_one_letter_code
_entity_poly.pdbx_strand_id
1 'polypeptide(L)'
;MAAGGNISGLALGSNTFSNLRKNRAQMLEDSTDLERIYADAARQGATLAPADPEAEVNYHYVCFNKGFRDDVLYEHDGDRDGPVMRRILRGHVDNIAIDSVMDIVQKYIAQLGFSSIEFSLLALSNTI
;
A
#
# COMPACT_ATOMS: atom_id res chain seq x y z
N MET A 1 -13.97 18.38 -3.96
CA MET A 1 -14.61 17.06 -4.10
C MET A 1 -13.80 16.27 -5.10
N ALA A 2 -12.96 15.33 -4.66
CA ALA A 2 -12.32 14.39 -5.57
C ALA A 2 -13.37 13.36 -5.98
N ALA A 3 -13.57 13.18 -7.29
CA ALA A 3 -14.42 12.12 -7.81
C ALA A 3 -13.87 10.78 -7.32
N GLY A 4 -14.62 10.05 -6.50
CA GLY A 4 -14.22 8.73 -6.04
C GLY A 4 -14.06 7.80 -7.24
N GLY A 5 -12.81 7.46 -7.57
CA GLY A 5 -12.52 6.43 -8.55
C GLY A 5 -13.13 5.10 -8.11
N ASN A 6 -13.81 4.41 -9.03
CA ASN A 6 -14.42 3.11 -8.74
C ASN A 6 -13.37 2.00 -8.88
N ILE A 7 -12.79 1.57 -7.77
CA ILE A 7 -11.85 0.42 -7.72
C ILE A 7 -12.56 -0.93 -7.50
N SER A 8 -13.89 -0.96 -7.39
CA SER A 8 -14.66 -2.18 -7.10
C SER A 8 -14.53 -3.23 -8.20
N GLY A 9 -14.33 -2.82 -9.46
CA GLY A 9 -14.10 -3.73 -10.59
C GLY A 9 -12.82 -4.57 -10.46
N LEU A 10 -11.79 -4.03 -9.81
CA LEU A 10 -10.51 -4.73 -9.57
C LEU A 10 -10.63 -5.76 -8.45
N ALA A 11 -11.49 -5.48 -7.47
CA ALA A 11 -11.75 -6.38 -6.36
C ALA A 11 -12.66 -7.56 -6.77
N LEU A 12 -13.67 -7.33 -7.61
CA LEU A 12 -14.71 -8.31 -7.94
C LEU A 12 -14.34 -9.32 -9.03
N GLY A 13 -13.32 -9.05 -9.85
CA GLY A 13 -12.77 -10.02 -10.82
C GLY A 13 -12.00 -11.19 -10.18
N SER A 14 -11.99 -11.29 -8.85
CA SER A 14 -11.13 -12.21 -8.08
C SER A 14 -11.86 -13.41 -7.45
N ASN A 15 -13.17 -13.58 -7.73
CA ASN A 15 -13.97 -14.68 -7.17
C ASN A 15 -13.82 -16.03 -7.90
N THR A 16 -13.01 -16.12 -8.96
CA THR A 16 -12.46 -17.39 -9.46
C THR A 16 -11.06 -17.57 -8.91
N PHE A 17 -10.87 -18.58 -8.05
CA PHE A 17 -9.61 -18.99 -7.44
C PHE A 17 -8.55 -19.39 -8.50
N SER A 18 -7.93 -18.42 -9.19
CA SER A 18 -6.65 -18.60 -9.90
C SER A 18 -5.93 -17.30 -10.28
N ASN A 19 -6.23 -16.15 -9.65
CA ASN A 19 -5.47 -14.91 -9.91
C ASN A 19 -4.12 -14.94 -9.17
N LEU A 20 -3.16 -15.66 -9.75
CA LEU A 20 -1.73 -15.60 -9.40
C LEU A 20 -1.27 -14.13 -9.42
N ARG A 21 -0.27 -13.74 -8.61
CA ARG A 21 0.12 -12.32 -8.48
C ARG A 21 0.45 -11.62 -9.79
N LYS A 22 1.07 -12.35 -10.72
CA LYS A 22 1.33 -11.87 -12.09
C LYS A 22 0.06 -11.41 -12.79
N ASN A 23 -1.06 -12.10 -12.58
CA ASN A 23 -2.34 -11.73 -13.15
C ASN A 23 -2.88 -10.43 -12.54
N ARG A 24 -2.70 -10.20 -11.23
CA ARG A 24 -3.13 -8.93 -10.58
C ARG A 24 -2.25 -7.73 -10.97
N ALA A 25 -0.94 -7.92 -11.07
CA ALA A 25 -0.03 -6.88 -11.55
C ALA A 25 -0.37 -6.52 -13.00
N GLN A 26 -0.55 -7.52 -13.86
CA GLN A 26 -0.96 -7.32 -15.24
C GLN A 26 -2.33 -6.61 -15.35
N MET A 27 -3.31 -6.96 -14.52
CA MET A 27 -4.59 -6.24 -14.49
C MET A 27 -4.45 -4.76 -14.10
N LEU A 28 -3.48 -4.43 -13.24
CA LEU A 28 -3.19 -3.04 -12.87
C LEU A 28 -2.50 -2.31 -14.02
N GLU A 29 -1.51 -2.95 -14.65
CA GLU A 29 -0.76 -2.43 -15.81
C GLU A 29 -1.66 -2.20 -17.03
N ASP A 30 -2.60 -3.11 -17.30
CA ASP A 30 -3.50 -3.03 -18.46
C ASP A 30 -4.66 -2.03 -18.24
N SER A 31 -4.80 -1.46 -17.05
CA SER A 31 -5.93 -0.59 -16.69
C SER A 31 -5.68 0.87 -17.02
N THR A 32 -6.11 1.31 -18.19
CA THR A 32 -6.04 2.71 -18.64
C THR A 32 -6.80 3.68 -17.72
N ASP A 33 -7.87 3.22 -17.08
CA ASP A 33 -8.64 4.03 -16.14
C ASP A 33 -7.85 4.33 -14.87
N LEU A 34 -7.13 3.33 -14.33
CA LEU A 34 -6.27 3.52 -13.17
C LEU A 34 -5.06 4.35 -13.50
N GLU A 35 -4.44 4.12 -14.66
CA GLU A 35 -3.32 4.92 -15.16
C GLU A 35 -3.70 6.40 -15.21
N ARG A 36 -4.87 6.73 -15.78
CA ARG A 36 -5.36 8.11 -15.85
C ARG A 36 -5.60 8.71 -14.46
N ILE A 37 -6.27 7.98 -13.56
CA ILE A 37 -6.54 8.46 -12.20
C ILE A 37 -5.24 8.67 -11.42
N TYR A 38 -4.27 7.75 -11.57
CA TYR A 38 -2.96 7.87 -10.94
C TYR A 38 -2.18 9.06 -11.48
N ALA A 39 -2.15 9.27 -12.81
CA ALA A 39 -1.50 10.42 -13.43
C ALA A 39 -2.09 11.76 -12.96
N ASP A 40 -3.42 11.82 -12.78
CA ASP A 40 -4.08 12.99 -12.20
C ASP A 40 -3.71 13.20 -10.73
N ALA A 41 -3.59 12.13 -9.95
CA ALA A 41 -3.16 12.19 -8.54
C ALA A 41 -1.68 12.57 -8.38
N ALA A 42 -0.80 12.08 -9.25
CA ALA A 42 0.65 12.32 -9.21
C ALA A 42 1.02 13.81 -9.43
N ARG A 43 0.11 14.61 -10.02
CA ARG A 43 0.28 16.06 -10.20
C ARG A 43 -0.33 16.90 -9.07
N GLN A 44 -0.91 16.26 -8.07
CA GLN A 44 -1.48 16.91 -6.89
C GLN A 44 -0.50 16.91 -5.72
N GLY A 45 -0.81 17.69 -4.69
CA GLY A 45 0.00 17.80 -3.48
C GLY A 45 0.68 19.16 -3.34
N ALA A 46 1.57 19.27 -2.34
CA ALA A 46 2.27 20.51 -2.04
C ALA A 46 3.54 20.72 -2.89
N THR A 47 4.02 19.67 -3.56
CA THR A 47 5.21 19.67 -4.41
C THR A 47 4.81 19.47 -5.87
N LEU A 48 5.61 20.02 -6.78
CA LEU A 48 5.49 19.68 -8.20
C LEU A 48 5.95 18.23 -8.41
N ALA A 49 5.34 17.55 -9.38
CA ALA A 49 5.84 16.27 -9.86
C ALA A 49 7.27 16.43 -10.41
N PRO A 50 8.13 15.40 -10.32
CA PRO A 50 9.44 15.40 -10.97
C PRO A 50 9.34 15.75 -12.45
N ALA A 51 10.30 16.52 -12.97
CA ALA A 51 10.29 16.95 -14.36
C ALA A 51 10.59 15.79 -15.34
N ASP A 52 11.43 14.85 -14.91
CA ASP A 52 11.78 13.65 -15.65
C ASP A 52 10.99 12.46 -15.07
N PRO A 53 10.08 11.83 -15.85
CA PRO A 53 9.32 10.67 -15.40
C PRO A 53 10.20 9.42 -15.21
N GLU A 54 11.38 9.37 -15.81
CA GLU A 54 12.33 8.25 -15.70
C GLU A 54 13.37 8.47 -14.59
N ALA A 55 13.26 9.56 -13.82
CA ALA A 55 14.15 9.83 -12.71
C ALA A 55 14.08 8.70 -11.67
N GLU A 56 15.23 8.27 -11.18
CA GLU A 56 15.32 7.23 -10.16
C GLU A 56 14.64 7.67 -8.86
N VAL A 57 13.71 6.85 -8.37
CA VAL A 57 12.96 7.10 -7.13
C VAL A 57 13.44 6.13 -6.05
N ASN A 58 14.08 6.65 -5.01
CA ASN A 58 14.59 5.87 -3.88
C ASN A 58 13.52 5.60 -2.80
N TYR A 59 12.27 5.99 -3.04
CA TYR A 59 11.15 5.88 -2.11
C TYR A 59 10.21 4.75 -2.50
N HIS A 60 9.76 3.97 -1.52
CA HIS A 60 8.89 2.81 -1.73
C HIS A 60 7.70 2.83 -0.78
N TYR A 61 6.52 2.49 -1.31
CA TYR A 61 5.31 2.34 -0.51
C TYR A 61 5.09 0.88 -0.13
N VAL A 62 4.91 0.63 1.16
CA VAL A 62 4.44 -0.66 1.69
C VAL A 62 3.16 -0.44 2.50
N CYS A 63 2.32 -1.47 2.56
CA CYS A 63 1.06 -1.41 3.29
C CYS A 63 1.00 -2.46 4.39
N PHE A 64 0.34 -2.13 5.51
CA PHE A 64 0.02 -3.08 6.57
C PHE A 64 -1.50 -3.20 6.72
N ASN A 65 -2.03 -4.42 6.68
CA ASN A 65 -3.46 -4.68 6.92
C ASN A 65 -3.68 -5.96 7.73
N LYS A 66 -4.81 -6.02 8.43
CA LYS A 66 -5.30 -7.26 9.01
C LYS A 66 -5.79 -8.14 7.86
N GLY A 67 -5.51 -9.43 7.91
CA GLY A 67 -6.12 -10.37 6.97
C GLY A 67 -7.64 -10.34 7.08
N PHE A 68 -8.32 -10.56 5.96
CA PHE A 68 -9.78 -10.48 5.91
C PHE A 68 -10.47 -11.63 6.68
N ARG A 69 -9.80 -12.78 6.78
CA ARG A 69 -10.36 -14.03 7.35
C ARG A 69 -9.65 -14.50 8.60
N ASP A 70 -8.63 -13.78 9.04
CA ASP A 70 -7.81 -14.14 10.18
C ASP A 70 -7.43 -12.88 10.97
N ASP A 71 -6.98 -13.08 12.20
CA ASP A 71 -6.43 -12.00 13.02
C ASP A 71 -4.91 -11.93 12.81
N VAL A 72 -4.44 -11.95 11.55
CA VAL A 72 -3.01 -11.84 11.22
C VAL A 72 -2.72 -10.48 10.62
N LEU A 73 -1.65 -9.84 11.10
CA LEU A 73 -1.08 -8.65 10.49
C LEU A 73 -0.19 -9.07 9.33
N TYR A 74 -0.53 -8.58 8.14
CA TYR A 74 0.25 -8.74 6.93
C TYR A 74 0.91 -7.43 6.53
N GLU A 75 2.13 -7.54 6.02
CA GLU A 75 2.78 -6.51 5.22
C GLU A 75 2.63 -6.85 3.74
N HIS A 76 2.28 -5.87 2.92
CA HIS A 76 2.21 -5.98 1.48
C HIS A 76 3.27 -5.08 0.86
N ASP A 77 4.19 -5.72 0.15
CA ASP A 77 5.31 -5.11 -0.57
C ASP A 77 5.29 -5.68 -2.00
N GLY A 78 5.17 -4.80 -3.00
CA GLY A 78 5.01 -5.17 -4.41
C GLY A 78 6.20 -5.93 -4.99
N ASP A 79 7.39 -5.75 -4.42
CA ASP A 79 8.63 -6.37 -4.90
C ASP A 79 8.83 -7.78 -4.33
N ARG A 80 8.01 -8.18 -3.36
CA ARG A 80 8.14 -9.49 -2.71
C ARG A 80 7.30 -10.55 -3.38
N ASP A 81 7.73 -11.79 -3.17
CA ASP A 81 6.89 -12.95 -3.44
C ASP A 81 5.80 -13.13 -2.35
N GLY A 82 5.11 -12.04 -1.98
CA GLY A 82 3.78 -12.05 -1.36
C GLY A 82 3.63 -11.36 -0.03
N PRO A 83 2.44 -11.52 0.57
CA PRO A 83 2.18 -10.97 1.88
C PRO A 83 3.16 -11.49 2.93
N VAL A 84 3.83 -10.53 3.53
CA VAL A 84 4.57 -10.49 4.78
C VAL A 84 3.82 -10.95 6.03
N MET A 85 3.74 -12.22 6.43
CA MET A 85 3.17 -12.51 7.76
C MET A 85 4.04 -11.87 8.86
N ARG A 86 3.49 -10.91 9.61
CA ARG A 86 4.24 -10.18 10.65
C ARG A 86 3.95 -10.67 12.06
N ARG A 87 2.67 -10.84 12.42
CA ARG A 87 2.24 -11.37 13.73
C ARG A 87 0.75 -11.70 13.74
N ILE A 88 0.34 -12.44 14.76
CA ILE A 88 -1.07 -12.63 15.12
C ILE A 88 -1.49 -11.46 16.03
N LEU A 89 -2.57 -10.78 15.68
CA LEU A 89 -3.25 -9.78 16.49
C LEU A 89 -4.09 -10.51 17.55
N ARG A 90 -3.94 -10.13 18.81
CA ARG A 90 -4.70 -10.74 19.91
C ARG A 90 -6.03 -10.01 20.10
N GLY A 91 -7.10 -10.77 20.33
CA GLY A 91 -8.37 -10.23 20.85
C GLY A 91 -9.43 -9.84 19.82
N HIS A 92 -9.47 -10.47 18.64
CA HIS A 92 -10.48 -10.21 17.58
C HIS A 92 -10.68 -8.71 17.32
N VAL A 93 -9.59 -8.04 16.95
CA VAL A 93 -9.61 -6.59 16.72
C VAL A 93 -10.16 -6.29 15.33
N ASP A 94 -11.16 -5.42 15.24
CA ASP A 94 -11.73 -5.01 13.95
C ASP A 94 -10.74 -4.14 13.14
N ASN A 95 -9.90 -3.38 13.84
CA ASN A 95 -8.92 -2.47 13.26
C ASN A 95 -7.50 -2.74 13.76
N ILE A 96 -6.51 -2.35 12.97
CA ILE A 96 -5.11 -2.34 13.41
C ILE A 96 -4.90 -1.14 14.34
N ALA A 97 -4.48 -1.40 15.58
CA ALA A 97 -3.91 -0.37 16.43
C ALA A 97 -2.51 0.01 15.91
N ILE A 98 -2.21 1.31 15.83
CA ILE A 98 -0.90 1.83 15.38
C ILE A 98 0.27 1.13 16.09
N ASP A 99 0.15 0.87 17.39
CA ASP A 99 1.17 0.21 18.20
C ASP A 99 1.52 -1.20 17.71
N SER A 100 0.63 -1.85 16.96
CA SER A 100 0.86 -3.18 16.39
C SER A 100 1.87 -3.17 15.23
N VAL A 101 2.10 -2.00 14.60
CA VAL A 101 3.02 -1.83 13.47
C VAL A 101 4.28 -1.02 13.85
N MET A 102 4.25 -0.27 14.95
CA MET A 102 5.31 0.68 15.28
C MET A 102 6.70 0.06 15.42
N ASP A 103 6.83 -1.12 16.02
CA ASP A 103 8.15 -1.76 16.14
C ASP A 103 8.73 -2.19 14.78
N ILE A 104 7.87 -2.46 13.79
CA ILE A 104 8.28 -2.79 12.43
C ILE A 104 8.75 -1.52 11.72
N VAL A 105 7.97 -0.44 11.82
CA VAL A 105 8.31 0.87 11.27
C VAL A 105 9.64 1.39 11.86
N GLN A 106 9.82 1.27 13.17
CA GLN A 106 11.07 1.66 13.84
C GLN A 106 12.28 0.86 13.33
N LYS A 107 12.11 -0.44 13.04
CA LYS A 107 13.18 -1.26 12.44
C LYS A 107 13.57 -0.76 11.05
N TYR A 108 12.61 -0.36 10.22
CA TYR A 108 12.89 0.21 8.90
C TYR A 108 13.63 1.53 9.00
N ILE A 109 13.20 2.43 9.88
CA ILE A 109 13.90 3.70 10.11
C ILE A 109 15.34 3.43 10.61
N ALA A 110 15.54 2.49 11.53
CA ALA A 110 16.86 2.14 12.03
C ALA A 110 17.79 1.57 10.94
N GLN A 111 17.25 0.84 9.95
CA GLN A 111 18.02 0.29 8.83
C GLN A 111 18.49 1.35 7.83
N LEU A 112 17.78 2.48 7.71
CA LEU A 112 18.18 3.61 6.88
C LEU A 112 19.33 4.44 7.50
N GLY A 113 19.68 4.16 8.76
CA GLY A 113 20.69 4.87 9.53
C GLY A 113 20.14 6.12 10.22
N PHE A 114 20.68 6.46 11.39
CA PHE A 114 20.20 7.56 12.26
C PHE A 114 20.29 8.97 11.65
N SER A 115 20.89 9.12 10.46
CA SER A 115 21.06 10.40 9.77
C SER A 115 20.03 10.66 8.68
N SER A 116 19.22 9.67 8.28
CA SER A 116 18.16 9.84 7.29
C SER A 116 16.80 9.97 7.98
N ILE A 117 16.11 11.07 7.70
CA ILE A 117 14.75 11.37 8.20
C ILE A 117 13.68 11.16 7.11
N GLU A 118 14.06 10.44 6.05
CA GLU A 118 13.31 10.31 4.81
C GLU A 118 12.27 9.18 4.92
N PHE A 119 11.25 9.39 5.75
CA PHE A 119 10.15 8.43 5.93
C PHE A 119 8.80 9.13 6.09
N SER A 120 7.74 8.49 5.62
CA SER A 120 6.35 8.94 5.79
C SER A 120 5.45 7.78 6.20
N LEU A 121 4.51 8.05 7.10
CA LEU A 121 3.50 7.10 7.56
C LEU A 121 2.11 7.72 7.44
N LEU A 122 1.24 7.01 6.74
CA LEU A 122 -0.16 7.39 6.56
C LEU A 122 -1.05 6.29 7.15
N ALA A 123 -2.12 6.69 7.82
CA ALA A 123 -3.13 5.78 8.34
C ALA A 123 -4.44 6.00 7.59
N LEU A 124 -5.03 4.91 7.09
CA LEU A 124 -6.39 4.93 6.56
C LEU A 124 -7.36 4.78 7.73
N SER A 125 -8.07 5.85 8.05
CA SER A 125 -9.10 5.90 9.11
C SER A 125 -10.45 6.31 8.53
N ASN A 126 -11.51 6.10 9.32
CA ASN A 126 -12.81 6.65 8.98
C ASN A 126 -12.73 8.17 8.90
N THR A 127 -13.43 8.75 7.92
CA THR A 127 -13.68 10.19 7.87
C THR A 127 -14.46 10.59 9.13
N ILE A 128 -13.96 11.62 9.81
CA ILE A 128 -14.59 12.21 11.00
C ILE A 128 -15.81 13.03 10.56
#